data_AF-A0A952AJ98-F1
#
_entry.id   AF-A0A952AJ98-F1
#
_cell.length_a   1.000
_cell.length_b   1.000
_cell.length_c   1.000
_cell.angle_alpha   90.00
_cell.angle_beta   90.00
_cell.angle_gamma   90.00
#
_symmetry.space_group_name_H-M   'P 1'
#
loop_
_entity.id
_entity.type
_entity.pdbx_description
1 polymer ?
#
loop_
_entity_poly.entity_id
_entity_poly.type
_entity_poly.pdbx_seq_one_letter_code
_entity_poly.pdbx_strand_id
1 'polypeptide(L)'
;YQRYAVTGLALNTSVAGNTLNVTTKIGFDVTIKDSLRLTVILVENNKTFAQNNFYNHNDSYPGNPFYNSGDTITNYTQNAVYKLSPTTVKGVIIPLANQVKDGEYTANFSLDITGLNTANLQVIAFLSFAEEQTRKGMLNVQWVNAGQNKNYD
;
A
#
# COMPACT_ATOMS: atom_id res chain seq x y z
N TYR A 1 8.99 -25.48 9.43
CA TYR A 1 9.79 -24.24 9.44
C TYR A 1 8.86 -23.05 9.37
N GLN A 2 8.56 -22.42 10.50
CA GLN A 2 7.85 -21.13 10.51
C GLN A 2 8.89 -20.06 10.14
N ARG A 3 8.71 -19.43 8.97
CA ARG A 3 9.54 -18.28 8.59
C ARG A 3 9.10 -17.11 9.46
N TYR A 4 9.93 -16.71 10.40
CA TYR A 4 9.71 -15.48 11.15
C TYR A 4 9.91 -14.28 10.22
N ALA A 5 9.04 -13.28 10.33
CA ALA A 5 9.23 -12.00 9.66
C ALA A 5 10.49 -11.33 10.26
N VAL A 6 11.44 -10.98 9.42
CA VAL A 6 12.72 -10.38 9.84
C VAL A 6 12.63 -8.85 9.99
N THR A 7 11.46 -8.29 9.67
CA THR A 7 11.17 -6.86 9.73
C THR A 7 9.72 -6.66 10.14
N GLY A 8 9.45 -5.69 11.02
CA GLY A 8 8.10 -5.22 11.32
C GLY A 8 7.82 -3.88 10.64
N LEU A 9 6.55 -3.61 10.28
CA LEU A 9 6.13 -2.35 9.66
C LEU A 9 4.91 -1.75 10.38
N ALA A 10 5.08 -0.54 10.93
CA ALA A 10 4.02 0.25 11.55
C ALA A 10 3.70 1.50 10.72
N LEU A 11 2.44 1.92 10.78
CA LEU A 11 1.91 3.11 10.12
C LEU A 11 1.17 3.98 11.12
N ASN A 12 1.57 5.24 11.25
CA ASN A 12 0.80 6.24 11.98
C ASN A 12 0.36 7.33 11.01
N THR A 13 -0.93 7.66 11.01
CA THR A 13 -1.46 8.67 10.11
C THR A 13 -2.35 9.66 10.84
N SER A 14 -2.33 10.90 10.39
CA SER A 14 -3.21 11.95 10.91
C SER A 14 -3.66 12.87 9.78
N VAL A 15 -4.90 13.34 9.86
CA VAL A 15 -5.45 14.29 8.88
C VAL A 15 -5.56 15.65 9.55
N ALA A 16 -5.00 16.67 8.90
CA ALA A 16 -5.10 18.07 9.32
C ALA A 16 -5.49 18.92 8.10
N GLY A 17 -6.75 19.34 8.03
CA GLY A 17 -7.30 19.99 6.84
C GLY A 17 -7.18 19.09 5.61
N ASN A 18 -6.57 19.61 4.54
CA ASN A 18 -6.31 18.87 3.30
C ASN A 18 -4.95 18.15 3.29
N THR A 19 -4.32 17.97 4.46
CA THR A 19 -3.04 17.30 4.57
C THR A 19 -3.19 15.99 5.33
N LEU A 20 -2.78 14.90 4.70
CA LEU A 20 -2.58 13.61 5.35
C LEU A 20 -1.10 13.47 5.72
N ASN A 21 -0.80 13.39 7.00
CA ASN A 21 0.53 13.09 7.52
C ASN A 21 0.66 11.58 7.69
N VAL A 22 1.79 11.03 7.27
CA VAL A 22 2.10 9.60 7.36
C VAL A 22 3.49 9.41 7.95
N THR A 23 3.57 8.65 9.02
CA THR A 23 4.83 8.19 9.61
C THR A 23 4.90 6.67 9.45
N THR A 24 5.87 6.22 8.66
CA THR A 24 6.23 4.79 8.56
C THR A 24 7.34 4.49 9.56
N LYS A 25 7.23 3.37 10.27
CA LYS A 25 8.33 2.84 11.09
C LYS A 25 8.63 1.41 10.72
N ILE A 26 9.90 1.11 10.50
CA ILE A 26 10.38 -0.23 10.15
C ILE A 26 11.33 -0.69 11.24
N GLY A 27 10.94 -1.75 11.95
CA GLY A 27 11.80 -2.43 12.91
C GLY A 27 12.54 -3.59 12.25
N PHE A 28 13.80 -3.80 12.63
CA PHE A 28 14.65 -4.85 12.07
C PHE A 28 15.05 -5.86 13.15
N ASP A 29 14.59 -7.11 13.04
CA ASP A 29 14.98 -8.19 13.96
C ASP A 29 16.39 -8.74 13.64
N VAL A 30 16.89 -8.46 12.43
CA VAL A 30 18.22 -8.83 11.96
C VAL A 30 18.86 -7.68 11.18
N THR A 31 20.19 -7.66 11.13
CA THR A 31 20.91 -6.77 10.21
C THR A 31 20.73 -7.25 8.77
N ILE A 32 20.18 -6.39 7.90
CA ILE A 32 20.01 -6.67 6.48
C ILE A 32 21.08 -5.90 5.70
N LYS A 33 21.81 -6.61 4.83
CA LYS A 33 22.89 -6.04 4.02
C LYS A 33 22.47 -5.73 2.59
N ASP A 34 21.36 -6.29 2.13
CA ASP A 34 20.80 -5.96 0.82
C ASP A 34 20.21 -4.56 0.83
N SER A 35 20.22 -3.89 -0.32
CA SER A 35 19.53 -2.62 -0.45
C SER A 35 18.01 -2.86 -0.38
N LEU A 36 17.34 -2.15 0.53
CA LEU A 36 15.90 -2.18 0.68
C LEU A 36 15.26 -0.86 0.24
N ARG A 37 13.99 -0.92 -0.15
CA ARG A 37 13.17 0.23 -0.50
C ARG A 37 11.87 0.25 0.29
N LEU A 38 11.50 1.46 0.71
CA LEU A 38 10.18 1.76 1.26
C LEU A 38 9.32 2.40 0.16
N THR A 39 8.20 1.77 -0.16
CA THR A 39 7.19 2.35 -1.05
C THR A 39 5.96 2.68 -0.22
N VAL A 40 5.50 3.93 -0.25
CA VAL A 40 4.24 4.36 0.36
C VAL A 40 3.30 4.81 -0.75
N ILE A 41 2.07 4.30 -0.78
CA ILE A 41 1.05 4.74 -1.73
C ILE A 41 -0.23 5.13 -0.99
N LEU A 42 -0.91 6.11 -1.55
CA LEU A 42 -2.26 6.49 -1.16
C LEU A 42 -3.24 5.94 -2.19
N VAL A 43 -4.26 5.24 -1.71
CA VAL A 43 -5.36 4.73 -2.52
C VAL A 43 -6.69 5.26 -2.01
N GLU A 44 -7.68 5.31 -2.89
CA GLU A 44 -9.06 5.67 -2.58
C GLU A 44 -9.98 4.47 -2.84
N ASN A 45 -10.71 4.06 -1.81
CA ASN A 45 -11.71 3.00 -1.88
C ASN A 45 -13.08 3.54 -2.33
N ASN A 46 -14.00 2.62 -2.63
CA ASN A 46 -15.40 2.93 -2.95
C ASN A 46 -15.59 3.96 -4.07
N LYS A 47 -14.77 3.90 -5.13
CA LYS A 47 -14.92 4.76 -6.30
C LYS A 47 -15.79 4.11 -7.34
N THR A 48 -16.85 4.81 -7.73
CA THR A 48 -17.80 4.31 -8.73
C THR A 48 -17.40 4.79 -10.11
N PHE A 49 -17.24 3.84 -11.04
CA PHE A 49 -17.00 4.10 -12.45
C PHE A 49 -17.79 3.12 -13.32
N ALA A 50 -18.00 3.49 -14.59
CA ALA A 50 -18.42 2.53 -15.59
C ALA A 50 -17.27 1.59 -15.93
N GLN A 51 -17.53 0.29 -15.98
CA GLN A 51 -16.53 -0.74 -16.31
C GLN A 51 -17.08 -1.75 -17.31
N ASN A 52 -16.28 -2.08 -18.32
CA ASN A 52 -16.60 -3.14 -19.27
C ASN A 52 -16.68 -4.49 -18.55
N ASN A 53 -17.71 -5.26 -18.88
CA ASN A 53 -17.99 -6.54 -18.25
C ASN A 53 -17.70 -7.69 -19.21
N PHE A 54 -16.53 -8.31 -19.06
CA PHE A 54 -16.12 -9.48 -19.84
C PHE A 54 -16.76 -10.79 -19.38
N TYR A 55 -17.60 -10.75 -18.33
CA TYR A 55 -18.32 -11.92 -17.84
C TYR A 55 -19.74 -12.05 -18.41
N ASN A 56 -20.28 -10.99 -19.03
CA ASN A 56 -21.62 -11.01 -19.60
C ASN A 56 -21.74 -12.13 -20.66
N HIS A 57 -22.64 -13.09 -20.45
CA HIS A 57 -22.84 -14.26 -21.30
C HIS A 57 -21.56 -15.11 -21.55
N ASN A 58 -20.61 -15.12 -20.61
CA ASN A 58 -19.39 -15.92 -20.73
C ASN A 58 -19.52 -17.27 -20.04
N ASP A 59 -19.90 -18.31 -20.79
CA ASP A 59 -20.21 -19.66 -20.27
C ASP A 59 -19.05 -20.37 -19.57
N SER A 60 -17.82 -19.82 -19.65
CA SER A 60 -16.70 -20.31 -18.84
C SER A 60 -16.83 -19.92 -17.36
N TYR A 61 -17.63 -18.90 -17.05
CA TYR A 61 -17.82 -18.35 -15.70
C TYR A 61 -19.30 -18.12 -15.34
N PRO A 62 -20.17 -19.15 -15.42
CA PRO A 62 -21.62 -18.99 -15.26
C PRO A 62 -22.02 -18.59 -13.83
N GLY A 63 -21.16 -18.82 -12.83
CA GLY A 63 -21.38 -18.40 -11.44
C GLY A 63 -20.85 -17.01 -11.11
N ASN A 64 -20.28 -16.27 -12.08
CA ASN A 64 -19.77 -14.94 -11.80
C ASN A 64 -20.93 -13.98 -11.48
N PRO A 65 -20.82 -13.13 -10.45
CA PRO A 65 -21.86 -12.14 -10.11
C PRO A 65 -22.28 -11.22 -11.26
N PHE A 66 -21.45 -11.09 -12.30
CA PHE A 66 -21.68 -10.21 -13.45
C PHE A 66 -22.11 -10.94 -14.74
N TYR A 67 -22.38 -12.25 -14.69
CA TYR A 67 -22.62 -13.09 -15.86
C TYR A 67 -23.83 -12.66 -16.74
N ASN A 68 -24.80 -11.91 -16.20
CA ASN A 68 -25.94 -11.36 -16.95
C ASN A 68 -26.19 -9.88 -16.62
N SER A 69 -25.13 -9.14 -16.29
CA SER A 69 -25.23 -7.74 -15.87
C SER A 69 -25.11 -6.73 -17.02
N GLY A 70 -25.12 -7.19 -18.27
CA GLY A 70 -24.89 -6.36 -19.45
C GLY A 70 -23.41 -6.08 -19.71
N ASP A 71 -23.10 -5.55 -20.89
CA ASP A 71 -21.71 -5.36 -21.36
C ASP A 71 -20.97 -4.25 -20.61
N THR A 72 -21.69 -3.33 -19.98
CA THR A 72 -21.14 -2.25 -19.15
C THR A 72 -21.82 -2.23 -17.79
N ILE A 73 -21.04 -2.38 -16.73
CA ILE A 73 -21.50 -2.15 -15.36
C ILE A 73 -21.32 -0.66 -15.08
N THR A 74 -22.42 0.09 -15.09
CA THR A 74 -22.40 1.56 -15.03
C THR A 74 -21.94 2.14 -13.69
N ASN A 75 -22.20 1.42 -12.60
CA ASN A 75 -21.88 1.84 -11.24
C ASN A 75 -20.97 0.83 -10.51
N TYR A 76 -19.91 0.38 -11.16
CA TYR A 76 -18.99 -0.57 -10.54
C TYR A 76 -18.16 0.11 -9.45
N THR A 77 -18.19 -0.43 -8.24
CA THR A 77 -17.42 0.08 -7.10
C THR A 77 -16.01 -0.51 -7.11
N GLN A 78 -15.04 0.34 -7.46
CA GLN A 78 -13.61 0.02 -7.38
C GLN A 78 -13.04 0.36 -6.01
N ASN A 79 -12.18 -0.53 -5.51
CA ASN A 79 -11.41 -0.34 -4.29
C ASN A 79 -9.92 -0.24 -4.62
N ALA A 80 -9.16 0.36 -3.69
CA ALA A 80 -7.72 0.58 -3.80
C ALA A 80 -7.28 1.31 -5.08
N VAL A 81 -8.07 2.32 -5.52
CA VAL A 81 -7.72 3.13 -6.70
C VAL A 81 -6.53 4.03 -6.35
N TYR A 82 -5.39 3.82 -6.99
CA TYR A 82 -4.19 4.63 -6.80
C TYR A 82 -4.47 6.12 -6.97
N LYS A 83 -3.92 6.95 -6.07
CA LYS A 83 -3.99 8.41 -6.15
C LYS A 83 -2.63 9.03 -6.32
N LEU A 84 -1.73 8.76 -5.39
CA LEU A 84 -0.42 9.39 -5.34
C LEU A 84 0.52 8.59 -4.44
N SER A 85 1.81 8.92 -4.49
CA SER A 85 2.85 8.30 -3.69
C SER A 85 3.93 9.32 -3.36
N PRO A 86 4.27 9.54 -2.08
CA PRO A 86 5.34 10.45 -1.70
C PRO A 86 6.73 9.85 -1.96
N THR A 87 6.80 8.54 -2.25
CA THR A 87 8.03 7.80 -2.54
C THR A 87 8.17 7.44 -4.01
N THR A 88 7.21 7.84 -4.86
CA THR A 88 6.92 7.24 -6.18
C THR A 88 6.58 5.73 -6.09
N VAL A 89 6.09 5.15 -7.19
CA VAL A 89 5.82 3.70 -7.27
C VAL A 89 7.08 2.83 -7.11
N LYS A 90 8.27 3.41 -7.30
CA LYS A 90 9.55 2.70 -7.14
C LYS A 90 10.07 2.70 -5.70
N GLY A 91 9.46 3.48 -4.81
CA GLY A 91 9.92 3.63 -3.43
C GLY A 91 11.23 4.39 -3.29
N VAL A 92 11.60 4.66 -2.03
CA VAL A 92 12.86 5.31 -1.64
C VAL A 92 13.79 4.31 -0.97
N ILE A 93 15.10 4.49 -1.15
CA ILE A 93 16.12 3.62 -0.53
C ILE A 93 16.14 3.85 0.97
N ILE A 94 16.17 2.77 1.75
CA ILE A 94 16.44 2.82 3.19
C ILE A 94 17.96 2.78 3.39
N PRO A 95 18.58 3.76 4.07
CA PRO A 95 20.02 3.75 4.29
C PRO A 95 20.46 2.48 5.02
N LEU A 96 21.53 1.82 4.54
CA LEU A 96 22.02 0.56 5.13
C LEU A 96 22.38 0.70 6.62
N ALA A 97 22.81 1.89 7.05
CA ALA A 97 23.11 2.18 8.46
C ALA A 97 21.86 2.07 9.37
N ASN A 98 20.66 2.21 8.81
CA ASN A 98 19.40 2.05 9.56
C ASN A 98 18.86 0.61 9.52
N GLN A 99 19.48 -0.30 8.75
CA GLN A 99 19.04 -1.69 8.58
C GLN A 99 19.82 -2.65 9.51
N VAL A 100 19.99 -2.24 10.76
CA VAL A 100 20.74 -2.99 11.78
C VAL A 100 19.78 -3.71 12.70
N LYS A 101 20.19 -4.88 13.21
CA LYS A 101 19.45 -5.63 14.22
C LYS A 101 19.06 -4.72 15.40
N ASP A 102 17.81 -4.88 15.86
CA ASP A 102 17.16 -4.11 16.93
C ASP A 102 17.04 -2.61 16.62
N GLY A 103 17.30 -2.21 15.37
CA GLY A 103 17.17 -0.84 14.87
C GLY A 103 15.76 -0.52 14.35
N GLU A 104 15.49 0.78 14.25
CA GLU A 104 14.26 1.32 13.66
C GLU A 104 14.60 2.38 12.59
N TYR A 105 13.96 2.28 11.43
CA TYR A 105 13.94 3.35 10.43
C TYR A 105 12.58 4.04 10.43
N THR A 106 12.58 5.36 10.66
CA THR A 106 11.37 6.19 10.61
C THR A 106 11.44 7.15 9.42
N ALA A 107 10.36 7.23 8.65
CA ALA A 107 10.18 8.21 7.58
C ALA A 107 8.83 8.91 7.71
N ASN A 108 8.83 10.22 7.46
CA ASN A 108 7.64 11.08 7.56
C ASN A 108 7.31 11.65 6.18
N PHE A 109 6.03 11.62 5.84
CA PHE A 109 5.49 12.12 4.59
C PHE A 109 4.28 13.00 4.85
N SER A 110 4.10 14.00 3.99
CA SER A 110 2.92 14.86 3.96
C SER A 110 2.34 14.78 2.56
N LEU A 111 1.06 14.44 2.46
CA LEU A 111 0.36 14.26 1.20
C LEU A 111 -0.79 15.26 1.13
N ASP A 112 -0.87 16.00 0.02
CA ASP A 112 -2.04 16.82 -0.29
C ASP A 112 -3.18 15.91 -0.74
N ILE A 113 -4.30 15.97 -0.02
CA ILE A 113 -5.50 15.19 -0.27
C ILE A 113 -6.67 16.07 -0.74
N THR A 114 -6.39 17.27 -1.23
CA THR A 114 -7.40 18.17 -1.80
C THR A 114 -8.22 17.47 -2.88
N GLY A 115 -9.54 17.51 -2.75
CA GLY A 115 -10.47 16.89 -3.70
C GLY A 115 -10.66 15.38 -3.55
N LEU A 116 -10.02 14.75 -2.56
CA LEU A 116 -10.21 13.32 -2.25
C LEU A 116 -11.20 13.12 -1.11
N ASN A 117 -11.92 12.00 -1.12
CA ASN A 117 -12.78 11.65 0.01
C ASN A 117 -11.96 10.96 1.11
N THR A 118 -11.61 11.70 2.16
CA THR A 118 -10.80 11.22 3.28
C THR A 118 -11.32 9.94 3.92
N ALA A 119 -12.65 9.78 4.03
CA ALA A 119 -13.25 8.58 4.63
C ALA A 119 -12.97 7.29 3.83
N ASN A 120 -12.61 7.44 2.55
CA ASN A 120 -12.27 6.35 1.65
C ASN A 120 -10.76 6.20 1.43
N LEU A 121 -9.93 7.04 2.03
CA LEU A 121 -8.48 6.99 1.84
C LEU A 121 -7.83 5.91 2.69
N GLN A 122 -6.88 5.20 2.08
CA GLN A 122 -6.06 4.20 2.73
C GLN A 122 -4.59 4.38 2.32
N VAL A 123 -3.71 4.34 3.30
CA VAL A 123 -2.26 4.33 3.10
C VAL A 123 -1.79 2.89 3.10
N ILE A 124 -0.98 2.53 2.11
CA ILE A 124 -0.33 1.22 2.02
C ILE A 124 1.18 1.46 1.95
N ALA A 125 1.93 0.81 2.81
CA ALA A 125 3.39 0.82 2.81
C ALA A 125 3.93 -0.58 2.56
N PHE A 126 4.96 -0.65 1.71
CA PHE A 126 5.67 -1.87 1.35
C PHE A 126 7.14 -1.71 1.67
N LEU A 127 7.73 -2.77 2.21
CA LEU A 127 9.17 -2.94 2.28
C LEU A 127 9.59 -3.99 1.27
N SER A 128 10.51 -3.67 0.36
CA SER A 128 10.96 -4.59 -0.68
C SER A 128 12.47 -4.54 -0.88
N PHE A 129 13.03 -5.59 -1.47
CA PHE A 129 14.39 -5.53 -1.99
C PHE A 129 14.46 -4.57 -3.19
N ALA A 130 15.55 -3.82 -3.31
CA ALA A 130 15.77 -2.92 -4.43
C ALA A 130 15.87 -3.68 -5.77
N GLU A 131 15.40 -3.05 -6.85
CA GLU A 131 15.30 -3.64 -8.20
C GLU A 131 16.62 -4.16 -8.76
N GLU A 132 17.78 -3.68 -8.33
CA GLU A 132 19.11 -4.07 -8.83
C GLU A 132 19.72 -5.26 -8.06
N GLN A 133 19.02 -5.85 -7.07
CA GLN A 133 19.54 -6.91 -6.21
C GLN A 133 19.21 -8.31 -6.75
N THR A 134 20.04 -9.32 -6.46
CA THR A 134 19.72 -10.72 -6.79
C THR A 134 18.46 -11.21 -6.06
N ARG A 135 18.30 -10.80 -4.80
CA ARG A 135 17.08 -11.03 -4.03
C ARG A 135 15.99 -10.07 -4.46
N LYS A 136 14.79 -10.61 -4.69
CA LYS A 136 13.59 -9.87 -5.11
C LYS A 136 12.45 -10.16 -4.15
N GLY A 137 11.44 -9.29 -4.18
CA GLY A 137 10.18 -9.49 -3.46
C GLY A 137 9.96 -8.50 -2.32
N MET A 138 8.77 -8.61 -1.71
CA MET A 138 8.37 -7.82 -0.55
C MET A 138 8.74 -8.57 0.73
N LEU A 139 9.30 -7.84 1.69
CA LEU A 139 9.59 -8.34 3.03
C LEU A 139 8.41 -8.14 3.98
N ASN A 140 7.71 -7.01 3.86
CA ASN A 140 6.57 -6.69 4.69
C ASN A 140 5.63 -5.69 3.98
N VAL A 141 4.35 -5.70 4.34
CA VAL A 141 3.31 -4.77 3.91
C VAL A 141 2.40 -4.45 5.08
N GLN A 142 2.07 -3.17 5.22
CA GLN A 142 1.09 -2.69 6.18
C GLN A 142 0.17 -1.68 5.51
N TRP A 143 -1.07 -1.62 5.96
CA TRP A 143 -2.01 -0.62 5.49
C TRP A 143 -2.91 -0.12 6.62
N VAL A 144 -3.40 1.11 6.47
CA VAL A 144 -4.28 1.75 7.44
C VAL A 144 -5.15 2.80 6.77
N ASN A 145 -6.38 2.96 7.22
CA ASN A 145 -7.24 4.05 6.75
C ASN A 145 -6.68 5.40 7.19
N ALA A 146 -6.90 6.45 6.40
CA ALA A 146 -6.41 7.78 6.72
C ALA A 146 -6.92 8.27 8.08
N GLY A 147 -6.01 8.80 8.90
CA GLY A 147 -6.31 9.25 10.27
C GLY A 147 -6.33 8.13 11.31
N GLN A 148 -6.01 6.89 10.93
CA GLN A 148 -5.85 5.77 11.84
C GLN A 148 -4.39 5.31 11.92
N ASN A 149 -4.10 4.54 12.97
CA ASN A 149 -2.77 4.00 13.25
C ASN A 149 -2.81 2.47 13.28
N LYS A 150 -1.68 1.88 12.91
CA LYS A 150 -1.44 0.44 12.91
C LYS A 150 -0.05 0.20 13.50
N ASN A 151 -0.02 -0.51 14.62
CA ASN A 151 1.22 -0.92 15.27
C ASN A 151 1.98 -1.95 14.41
N TYR A 152 3.20 -2.27 14.82
CA TYR A 152 3.98 -3.37 14.24
C TYR A 152 3.15 -4.67 14.18
N ASP A 153 3.34 -5.40 13.09
CA ASP A 153 2.79 -6.74 12.84
C ASP A 153 3.54 -7.86 13.58
#